data_AF-A0A2P0B0F3-F1
#
_entry.id   AF-A0A2P0B0F3-F1
#
_cell.length_a   1.000
_cell.length_b   1.000
_cell.length_c   1.000
_cell.angle_alpha   90.00
_cell.angle_beta   90.00
_cell.angle_gamma   90.00
#
_symmetry.space_group_name_H-M   'P 1'
#
loop_
_entity.id
_entity.type
_entity.pdbx_description
1 polymer ?
#
loop_
_entity_poly.entity_id
_entity_poly.type
_entity_poly.pdbx_seq_one_letter_code
_entity_poly.pdbx_strand_id
1 'polypeptide(L)'
;MIDPALLKKIRKCLALSSSANEHEAAAALATARRLMAEHDVTVEALAMAEIEEATARASRTKRPPRWESYLVAAIHRALDVVGVIDERGDRTFVGRGPRAEIAAYAFAALFRQLKKARAEYIGTKLRRCKPGRKRARADAFCEGWAASVLGKIIAIAPEWKEDCLAQQYLAERFPHAVTVTARSGAPSGAVGTGDWFNGRAAGQAVELHHGVGGSAGKELLA
;
A
#
# COMPACT_ATOMS: atom_id res chain seq x y z
N MET A 1 -12.47 20.06 13.79
CA MET A 1 -11.19 19.32 13.63
C MET A 1 -10.60 19.17 15.02
N ILE A 2 -10.34 17.94 15.49
CA ILE A 2 -9.82 17.68 16.84
C ILE A 2 -8.39 18.24 16.93
N ASP A 3 -8.03 18.89 18.04
CA ASP A 3 -6.68 19.39 18.27
C ASP A 3 -5.66 18.22 18.29
N PRO A 4 -4.60 18.26 17.44
CA PRO A 4 -3.55 17.23 17.43
C PRO A 4 -2.89 16.98 18.79
N ALA A 5 -2.73 18.01 19.63
CA ALA A 5 -2.15 17.87 20.95
C ALA A 5 -3.09 17.12 21.91
N LEU A 6 -4.39 17.44 21.87
CA LEU A 6 -5.45 16.73 22.60
C LEU A 6 -5.52 15.26 22.18
N LEU A 7 -5.52 14.99 20.87
CA LEU A 7 -5.54 13.64 20.30
C LEU A 7 -4.37 12.80 20.81
N LYS A 8 -3.15 13.36 20.76
CA LYS A 8 -1.93 12.70 21.26
C LYS A 8 -2.04 12.39 22.76
N LYS A 9 -2.62 13.29 23.54
CA LYS A 9 -2.83 13.10 24.98
C LYS A 9 -3.86 12.01 25.28
N ILE A 10 -5.00 12.00 24.59
CA ILE A 10 -6.02 10.95 24.71
C ILE A 10 -5.42 9.58 24.35
N ARG A 11 -4.70 9.49 23.23
CA ARG A 11 -4.02 8.25 22.81
C ARG A 11 -3.00 7.75 23.83
N LYS A 12 -2.17 8.64 24.38
CA LYS A 12 -1.19 8.26 25.40
C LYS A 12 -1.87 7.68 26.64
N CYS A 13 -3.00 8.26 27.06
CA CYS A 13 -3.77 7.75 28.19
C CYS A 13 -4.40 6.37 27.89
N LEU A 14 -4.94 6.18 26.68
CA LEU A 14 -5.49 4.89 26.25
C LEU A 14 -4.40 3.81 26.16
N ALA A 15 -3.23 4.13 25.61
CA ALA A 15 -2.10 3.20 25.58
C ALA A 15 -1.65 2.79 27.00
N LEU A 16 -1.58 3.76 27.93
CA LEU A 16 -1.23 3.49 29.33
C LEU A 16 -2.30 2.68 30.07
N SER A 17 -3.56 2.78 29.65
CA SER A 17 -4.66 1.98 30.21
C SER A 17 -4.56 0.48 29.95
N SER A 18 -3.71 0.06 29.01
CA SER A 18 -3.41 -1.35 28.74
C SER A 18 -2.21 -1.88 29.52
N SER A 19 -1.65 -1.11 30.45
CA SER A 19 -0.49 -1.52 31.26
C SER A 19 -0.88 -2.53 32.35
N ALA A 20 0.10 -3.30 32.84
CA ALA A 20 -0.11 -4.32 33.87
C ALA A 20 -0.40 -3.75 35.28
N ASN A 21 -0.21 -2.44 35.48
CA ASN A 21 -0.48 -1.79 36.76
C ASN A 21 -1.95 -1.34 36.81
N GLU A 22 -2.81 -2.12 37.46
CA GLU A 22 -4.26 -1.89 37.48
C GLU A 22 -4.66 -0.49 37.96
N HIS A 23 -3.97 0.06 38.96
CA HIS A 23 -4.26 1.40 39.48
C HIS A 23 -3.93 2.49 38.46
N GLU A 24 -2.77 2.39 37.81
CA GLU A 24 -2.35 3.34 36.78
C GLU A 24 -3.18 3.19 35.51
N ALA A 25 -3.52 1.97 35.13
CA ALA A 25 -4.38 1.66 34.00
C ALA A 25 -5.79 2.26 34.18
N ALA A 26 -6.40 2.07 35.35
CA ALA A 26 -7.71 2.63 35.68
C ALA A 26 -7.70 4.18 35.68
N ALA A 27 -6.67 4.79 36.28
CA ALA A 27 -6.52 6.25 36.30
C ALA A 27 -6.30 6.83 34.89
N ALA A 28 -5.52 6.15 34.05
CA ALA A 28 -5.28 6.53 32.67
C ALA A 28 -6.56 6.44 31.83
N LEU A 29 -7.34 5.36 31.99
CA LEU A 29 -8.63 5.20 31.31
C LEU A 29 -9.64 6.28 31.73
N ALA A 30 -9.73 6.58 33.04
CA ALA A 30 -10.59 7.64 33.55
C ALA A 30 -10.19 9.01 32.98
N THR A 31 -8.89 9.28 32.88
CA THR A 31 -8.36 10.51 32.28
C THR A 31 -8.70 10.60 30.79
N ALA A 32 -8.54 9.51 30.04
CA ALA A 32 -8.91 9.46 28.62
C ALA A 32 -10.40 9.75 28.43
N ARG A 33 -11.27 9.08 29.20
CA ARG A 33 -12.73 9.26 29.15
C ARG A 33 -13.15 10.69 29.49
N ARG A 34 -12.53 11.28 30.53
CA ARG A 34 -12.79 12.68 30.91
C ARG A 34 -12.42 13.64 29.79
N LEU A 35 -11.23 13.50 29.20
CA LEU A 35 -10.80 14.35 28.08
C LEU A 35 -11.69 14.18 26.85
N MET A 36 -12.17 12.97 26.57
CA MET A 36 -13.13 12.74 25.49
C MET A 36 -14.46 13.44 25.76
N ALA A 37 -14.98 13.36 26.99
CA ALA A 37 -16.24 14.00 27.38
C ALA A 37 -16.14 15.54 27.41
N GLU A 38 -15.04 16.10 27.91
CA GLU A 38 -14.81 17.55 27.98
C GLU A 38 -14.72 18.22 26.61
N HIS A 39 -14.36 17.46 25.58
CA HIS A 39 -14.11 17.96 24.23
C HIS A 39 -15.03 17.34 23.16
N ASP A 40 -16.10 16.65 23.57
CA ASP A 40 -17.06 15.97 22.69
C ASP A 40 -16.41 15.06 21.64
N VAL A 41 -15.32 14.37 22.02
CA VAL A 41 -14.59 13.45 21.14
C VAL A 41 -15.21 12.06 21.25
N THR A 42 -15.84 11.59 20.18
CA THR A 42 -16.36 10.22 20.11
C THR A 42 -15.24 9.22 19.79
N VAL A 43 -15.50 7.92 20.06
CA VAL A 43 -14.57 6.83 19.74
C VAL A 43 -14.33 6.75 18.24
N GLU A 44 -15.38 6.96 17.44
CA GLU A 44 -15.33 6.95 15.98
C GLU A 44 -14.47 8.10 15.46
N ALA A 45 -14.64 9.30 16.02
CA ALA A 45 -13.84 10.46 15.64
C ALA A 45 -12.36 10.29 15.99
N LEU A 46 -12.07 9.66 17.14
CA LEU A 46 -10.71 9.30 17.56
C LEU A 46 -10.08 8.28 16.59
N ALA A 47 -10.83 7.25 16.22
CA ALA A 47 -10.37 6.23 15.28
C ALA A 47 -10.14 6.82 13.88
N MET A 48 -11.04 7.68 13.40
CA MET A 48 -10.90 8.34 12.10
C MET A 48 -9.65 9.24 12.05
N ALA A 49 -9.31 9.88 13.17
CA ALA A 49 -8.10 10.68 13.28
C ALA A 49 -6.80 9.84 13.33
N GLU A 50 -6.87 8.51 13.44
CA GLU A 50 -5.72 7.59 13.28
C GLU A 50 -5.44 7.23 11.83
N ILE A 51 -6.34 7.58 10.90
CA ILE A 51 -6.13 7.35 9.49
C ILE A 51 -5.18 8.41 8.94
N GLU A 52 -4.10 7.95 8.33
CA GLU A 52 -3.09 8.77 7.68
C GLU A 52 -3.09 8.52 6.16
N GLU A 53 -2.62 9.52 5.42
CA GLU A 53 -2.44 9.45 3.97
C GLU A 53 -0.94 9.61 3.63
N ALA A 54 -0.43 8.84 2.67
CA ALA A 54 0.88 9.07 2.12
C ALA A 54 0.93 8.77 0.61
N THR A 55 1.62 9.62 -0.14
CA THR A 55 1.66 9.54 -1.61
C THR A 55 3.03 9.10 -2.11
N ALA A 56 3.04 8.12 -3.01
CA ALA A 56 4.22 7.70 -3.73
C ALA A 56 4.11 8.03 -5.22
N ARG A 57 5.21 8.53 -5.78
CA ARG A 57 5.30 8.79 -7.22
C ARG A 57 5.18 7.48 -8.01
N ALA A 58 4.31 7.47 -9.00
CA ALA A 58 4.04 6.31 -9.85
C ALA A 58 4.28 6.63 -11.34
N SER A 59 3.56 5.97 -12.25
CA SER A 59 3.67 6.25 -13.70
C SER A 59 3.04 7.58 -14.13
N ARG A 60 2.49 8.39 -13.21
CA ARG A 60 1.80 9.66 -13.49
C ARG A 60 0.74 9.54 -14.57
N THR A 61 -0.07 8.48 -14.45
CA THR A 61 -1.20 8.23 -15.34
C THR A 61 -2.40 7.83 -14.51
N LYS A 62 -3.56 8.38 -14.87
CA LYS A 62 -4.85 8.02 -14.27
C LYS A 62 -5.31 6.63 -14.71
N ARG A 63 -4.78 6.09 -15.81
CA ARG A 63 -5.05 4.73 -16.31
C ARG A 63 -3.76 3.89 -16.31
N PRO A 64 -3.35 3.34 -15.16
CA PRO A 64 -2.09 2.62 -15.04
C PRO A 64 -2.05 1.34 -15.88
N PRO A 65 -0.85 0.92 -16.30
CA PRO A 65 -0.66 -0.42 -16.83
C PRO A 65 -0.97 -1.47 -15.77
N ARG A 66 -1.46 -2.63 -16.20
CA ARG A 66 -1.92 -3.70 -15.31
C ARG A 66 -0.87 -4.16 -14.29
N TRP A 67 0.41 -4.19 -14.67
CA TRP A 67 1.50 -4.55 -13.75
C TRP A 67 1.59 -3.62 -12.53
N GLU A 68 1.21 -2.36 -12.66
CA GLU A 68 1.24 -1.42 -11.54
C GLU A 68 0.09 -1.68 -10.57
N SER A 69 -1.08 -2.09 -11.08
CA SER A 69 -2.18 -2.56 -10.23
C SER A 69 -1.81 -3.81 -9.42
N TYR A 70 -0.99 -4.71 -9.98
CA TYR A 70 -0.46 -5.84 -9.20
C TYR A 70 0.45 -5.38 -8.06
N LEU A 71 1.28 -4.36 -8.26
CA LEU A 71 2.10 -3.79 -7.17
C LEU A 71 1.24 -3.15 -6.09
N VAL A 72 0.26 -2.33 -6.49
CA VAL A 72 -0.67 -1.70 -5.54
C VAL A 72 -1.42 -2.75 -4.73
N ALA A 73 -1.93 -3.81 -5.38
CA ALA A 73 -2.59 -4.92 -4.70
C ALA A 73 -1.66 -5.65 -3.71
N ALA A 74 -0.38 -5.82 -4.07
CA ALA A 74 0.63 -6.40 -3.20
C ALA A 74 0.82 -5.55 -1.93
N ILE A 75 0.90 -4.23 -2.08
CA ILE A 75 1.02 -3.28 -0.96
C ILE A 75 -0.24 -3.23 -0.10
N HIS A 76 -1.43 -3.12 -0.70
CA HIS A 76 -2.70 -3.13 0.02
C HIS A 76 -2.84 -4.35 0.92
N ARG A 77 -2.42 -5.51 0.39
CA ARG A 77 -2.49 -6.77 1.12
C ARG A 77 -1.46 -6.87 2.24
N ALA A 78 -0.22 -6.46 1.99
CA ALA A 78 0.85 -6.56 2.97
C ALA A 78 0.66 -5.63 4.17
N LEU A 79 0.10 -4.44 3.95
CA LEU A 79 0.06 -3.38 4.96
C LEU A 79 -1.34 -3.03 5.44
N ASP A 80 -2.37 -3.71 4.95
CA ASP A 80 -3.76 -3.41 5.31
C ASP A 80 -4.07 -1.92 5.09
N VAL A 81 -3.81 -1.48 3.85
CA VAL A 81 -4.06 -0.12 3.36
C VAL A 81 -4.99 -0.15 2.16
N VAL A 82 -5.72 0.94 1.97
CA VAL A 82 -6.46 1.22 0.73
C VAL A 82 -5.76 2.37 0.00
N GLY A 83 -6.25 2.75 -1.19
CA GLY A 83 -5.62 3.84 -1.91
C GLY A 83 -6.41 4.38 -3.08
N VAL A 84 -5.98 5.55 -3.55
CA VAL A 84 -6.54 6.30 -4.67
C VAL A 84 -5.43 6.72 -5.63
N ILE A 85 -5.81 6.97 -6.88
CA ILE A 85 -4.95 7.62 -7.86
C ILE A 85 -5.24 9.12 -7.81
N ASP A 86 -4.23 9.92 -7.47
CA ASP A 86 -4.40 11.37 -7.39
C ASP A 86 -4.51 12.02 -8.78
N GLU A 87 -4.72 13.34 -8.81
CA GLU A 87 -4.84 14.09 -10.06
C GLU A 87 -3.58 14.04 -10.94
N ARG A 88 -2.42 13.83 -10.33
CA ARG A 88 -1.11 13.70 -10.99
C ARG A 88 -0.88 12.28 -11.51
N GLY A 89 -1.74 11.33 -11.14
CA GLY A 89 -1.60 9.92 -11.47
C GLY A 89 -0.63 9.17 -10.55
N ASP A 90 -0.31 9.72 -9.39
CA ASP A 90 0.49 9.11 -8.33
C ASP A 90 -0.40 8.24 -7.42
N ARG A 91 0.19 7.45 -6.52
CA ARG A 91 -0.55 6.53 -5.64
C ARG A 91 -0.60 7.09 -4.24
N THR A 92 -1.79 7.40 -3.74
CA THR A 92 -2.01 7.76 -2.34
C THR A 92 -2.54 6.55 -1.61
N PHE A 93 -1.81 6.15 -0.57
CA PHE A 93 -2.19 5.07 0.33
C PHE A 93 -2.81 5.66 1.60
N VAL A 94 -3.80 4.96 2.14
CA VAL A 94 -4.58 5.35 3.30
C VAL A 94 -4.62 4.17 4.27
N GLY A 95 -4.27 4.40 5.52
CA GLY A 95 -4.26 3.36 6.54
C GLY A 95 -4.06 3.91 7.95
N ARG A 96 -4.21 3.03 8.95
CA ARG A 96 -4.05 3.41 10.37
C ARG A 96 -2.60 3.61 10.76
N GLY A 97 -2.32 4.69 11.49
CA GLY A 97 -0.99 5.03 11.97
C GLY A 97 0.05 5.03 10.84
N PRO A 98 1.26 4.50 11.05
CA PRO A 98 2.35 4.65 10.08
C PRO A 98 2.18 3.82 8.80
N ARG A 99 1.12 3.00 8.67
CA ARG A 99 0.94 2.06 7.56
C ARG A 99 0.91 2.75 6.20
N ALA A 100 0.31 3.94 6.11
CA ALA A 100 0.26 4.70 4.86
C ALA A 100 1.67 5.10 4.39
N GLU A 101 2.51 5.64 5.29
CA GLU A 101 3.88 6.03 4.99
C GLU A 101 4.74 4.83 4.59
N ILE A 102 4.63 3.73 5.34
CA ILE A 102 5.32 2.46 5.02
C ILE A 102 4.88 1.94 3.64
N ALA A 103 3.60 2.05 3.30
CA ALA A 103 3.05 1.64 2.00
C ALA A 103 3.60 2.48 0.86
N ALA A 104 3.65 3.80 1.02
CA ALA A 104 4.22 4.70 0.03
C ALA A 104 5.71 4.41 -0.20
N TYR A 105 6.47 4.18 0.87
CA TYR A 105 7.89 3.82 0.79
C TYR A 105 8.11 2.48 0.09
N ALA A 106 7.39 1.44 0.50
CA ALA A 106 7.48 0.10 -0.07
C ALA A 106 7.07 0.07 -1.56
N PHE A 107 5.98 0.77 -1.91
CA PHE A 107 5.60 0.94 -3.31
C PHE A 107 6.73 1.60 -4.10
N ALA A 108 7.31 2.70 -3.60
CA ALA A 108 8.38 3.40 -4.29
C ALA A 108 9.63 2.51 -4.48
N ALA A 109 9.96 1.68 -3.49
CA ALA A 109 11.06 0.72 -3.59
C ALA A 109 10.79 -0.35 -4.67
N LEU A 110 9.66 -1.06 -4.59
CA LEU A 110 9.27 -2.09 -5.56
C LEU A 110 9.11 -1.52 -6.97
N PHE A 111 8.55 -0.31 -7.09
CA PHE A 111 8.41 0.38 -8.37
C PHE A 111 9.77 0.66 -9.01
N ARG A 112 10.75 1.16 -8.24
CA ARG A 112 12.12 1.36 -8.76
C ARG A 112 12.76 0.05 -9.20
N GLN A 113 12.63 -1.02 -8.42
CA GLN A 113 13.16 -2.34 -8.76
C GLN A 113 12.54 -2.87 -10.07
N LEU A 114 11.21 -2.83 -10.21
CA LEU A 114 10.52 -3.24 -11.43
C LEU A 114 10.98 -2.41 -12.63
N LYS A 115 11.10 -1.09 -12.48
CA LYS A 115 11.54 -0.20 -13.56
C LYS A 115 12.96 -0.50 -14.02
N LYS A 116 13.87 -0.84 -13.10
CA LYS A 116 15.22 -1.30 -13.40
C LYS A 116 15.19 -2.63 -14.16
N ALA A 117 14.50 -3.64 -13.64
CA ALA A 117 14.37 -4.95 -14.29
C ALA A 117 13.75 -4.85 -15.69
N ARG A 118 12.76 -3.97 -15.87
CA ARG A 118 12.16 -3.68 -17.17
C ARG A 118 13.17 -3.10 -18.16
N ALA A 119 13.99 -2.13 -17.73
CA ALA A 119 14.99 -1.51 -18.59
C ALA A 119 16.05 -2.54 -19.03
N GLU A 120 16.53 -3.36 -18.11
CA GLU A 120 17.47 -4.46 -18.38
C GLU A 120 16.87 -5.49 -19.34
N TYR A 121 15.63 -5.91 -19.14
CA TYR A 121 14.93 -6.84 -20.03
C TYR A 121 14.78 -6.27 -21.45
N ILE A 122 14.45 -4.97 -21.56
CA ILE A 122 14.37 -4.29 -22.86
C ILE A 122 15.73 -4.26 -23.55
N GLY A 123 16.81 -3.91 -22.83
CA GLY A 123 18.16 -3.79 -23.36
C GLY A 123 18.78 -5.12 -23.78
N THR A 124 18.39 -6.22 -23.13
CA THR A 124 18.94 -7.56 -23.36
C THR A 124 18.03 -8.40 -24.26
N LYS A 125 16.82 -8.74 -23.81
CA LYS A 125 15.91 -9.69 -24.46
C LYS A 125 15.06 -9.06 -25.57
N LEU A 126 14.77 -7.75 -25.49
CA LEU A 126 13.96 -7.05 -26.50
C LEU A 126 14.77 -6.12 -27.42
N ARG A 127 16.11 -6.22 -27.44
CA ARG A 127 16.98 -5.33 -28.25
C ARG A 127 16.56 -5.26 -29.72
N ARG A 128 16.33 -6.44 -30.34
CA ARG A 128 15.93 -6.60 -31.74
C ARG A 128 14.40 -6.60 -31.96
N CYS A 129 13.61 -6.33 -30.92
CA CYS A 129 12.16 -6.28 -31.06
C CYS A 129 11.71 -5.04 -31.82
N LYS A 130 10.81 -5.21 -32.80
CA LYS A 130 10.17 -4.09 -33.53
C LYS A 130 9.54 -3.09 -32.55
N PRO A 131 9.73 -1.76 -32.73
CA PRO A 131 9.24 -0.74 -31.80
C PRO A 131 7.76 -0.87 -31.44
N GLY A 132 6.90 -1.19 -32.41
CA GLY A 132 5.45 -1.31 -32.21
C GLY A 132 5.01 -2.37 -31.21
N ARG A 133 5.82 -3.41 -30.95
CA ARG A 133 5.50 -4.48 -29.98
C ARG A 133 6.35 -4.44 -28.71
N LYS A 134 7.42 -3.65 -28.70
CA LYS A 134 8.40 -3.61 -27.60
C LYS A 134 7.76 -3.21 -26.26
N ARG A 135 6.87 -2.21 -26.29
CA ARG A 135 6.15 -1.75 -25.08
C ARG A 135 5.28 -2.86 -24.49
N ALA A 136 4.44 -3.49 -25.31
CA ALA A 136 3.53 -4.56 -24.90
C ALA A 136 4.28 -5.75 -24.29
N ARG A 137 5.35 -6.19 -24.95
CA ARG A 137 6.21 -7.28 -24.46
C ARG A 137 6.88 -6.95 -23.12
N ALA A 138 7.36 -5.71 -22.97
CA ALA A 138 7.93 -5.25 -21.71
C ALA A 138 6.86 -5.15 -20.61
N ASP A 139 5.63 -4.75 -20.94
CA ASP A 139 4.52 -4.72 -19.98
C ASP A 139 4.14 -6.15 -19.54
N ALA A 140 4.13 -7.14 -20.43
CA ALA A 140 3.91 -8.55 -20.08
C ALA A 140 4.99 -9.08 -19.12
N PHE A 141 6.26 -8.75 -19.37
CA PHE A 141 7.35 -9.03 -18.42
C PHE A 141 7.10 -8.37 -17.06
N CYS A 142 6.71 -7.09 -17.02
CA CYS A 142 6.41 -6.40 -15.77
C CYS A 142 5.22 -7.03 -15.03
N GLU A 143 4.20 -7.50 -15.76
CA GLU A 143 3.03 -8.18 -15.18
C GLU A 143 3.44 -9.47 -14.47
N GLY A 144 4.30 -10.29 -15.11
CA GLY A 144 4.82 -11.49 -14.48
C GLY A 144 5.67 -11.19 -13.24
N TRP A 145 6.51 -10.16 -13.33
CA TRP A 145 7.34 -9.71 -12.20
C TRP A 145 6.48 -9.30 -11.01
N ALA A 146 5.50 -8.41 -11.23
CA ALA A 146 4.64 -7.91 -10.16
C ALA A 146 3.71 -8.99 -9.60
N ALA A 147 3.22 -9.91 -10.45
CA ALA A 147 2.44 -11.06 -10.02
C ALA A 147 3.27 -12.00 -9.10
N SER A 148 4.57 -12.16 -9.36
CA SER A 148 5.45 -12.93 -8.48
C SER A 148 5.60 -12.28 -7.11
N VAL A 149 5.74 -10.95 -7.04
CA VAL A 149 5.83 -10.22 -5.77
C VAL A 149 4.52 -10.35 -4.99
N LEU A 150 3.37 -10.15 -5.64
CA LEU A 150 2.07 -10.37 -5.03
C LEU A 150 1.91 -11.80 -4.50
N GLY A 151 2.33 -12.80 -5.28
CA GLY A 151 2.28 -14.21 -4.86
C GLY A 151 3.09 -14.49 -3.59
N LYS A 152 4.27 -13.87 -3.45
CA LYS A 152 5.08 -13.97 -2.22
C LYS A 152 4.37 -13.36 -1.02
N ILE A 153 3.77 -12.19 -1.19
CA ILE A 153 3.01 -11.52 -0.11
C ILE A 153 1.80 -12.36 0.29
N ILE A 154 1.04 -12.91 -0.66
CA ILE A 154 -0.09 -13.81 -0.37
C ILE A 154 0.37 -15.04 0.41
N ALA A 155 1.52 -15.62 0.06
CA ALA A 155 2.03 -16.81 0.73
C ALA A 155 2.37 -16.55 2.21
N ILE A 156 2.81 -15.33 2.55
CA ILE A 156 3.22 -14.99 3.92
C ILE A 156 2.06 -14.38 4.72
N ALA A 157 1.16 -13.66 4.06
CA ALA A 157 -0.08 -13.13 4.62
C ALA A 157 -1.30 -13.71 3.87
N PRO A 158 -1.70 -14.97 4.15
CA PRO A 158 -2.81 -15.63 3.49
C PRO A 158 -4.17 -15.09 3.93
N GLU A 159 -4.24 -14.51 5.12
CA GLU A 159 -5.41 -13.79 5.62
C GLU A 159 -5.31 -12.32 5.23
N TRP A 160 -6.37 -11.80 4.62
CA TRP A 160 -6.52 -10.37 4.34
C TRP A 160 -7.97 -9.98 4.56
N LYS A 161 -8.17 -8.91 5.30
CA LYS A 161 -9.47 -8.30 5.54
C LYS A 161 -9.34 -6.83 5.22
N GLU A 162 -10.34 -6.28 4.55
CA GLU A 162 -10.39 -4.85 4.29
C GLU A 162 -10.61 -4.07 5.59
N ASP A 163 -9.84 -3.00 5.80
CA ASP A 163 -10.08 -2.04 6.88
C ASP A 163 -11.25 -1.12 6.52
N CYS A 164 -12.43 -1.42 7.06
CA CYS A 164 -13.65 -0.66 6.83
C CYS A 164 -13.50 0.82 7.21
N LEU A 165 -12.68 1.16 8.20
CA LEU A 165 -12.46 2.55 8.61
C LEU A 165 -11.63 3.32 7.57
N ALA A 166 -10.59 2.68 7.03
CA ALA A 166 -9.80 3.27 5.96
C ALA A 166 -10.63 3.44 4.67
N GLN A 167 -11.54 2.51 4.38
CA GLN A 167 -12.50 2.66 3.28
C GLN A 167 -13.49 3.80 3.49
N GLN A 168 -14.05 3.91 4.69
CA GLN A 168 -14.94 5.01 5.06
C GLN A 168 -14.22 6.36 4.89
N TYR A 169 -12.99 6.48 5.43
CA TYR A 169 -12.16 7.66 5.26
C TYR A 169 -11.96 8.00 3.78
N LEU A 170 -11.61 7.02 2.95
CA LEU A 170 -11.40 7.22 1.52
C LEU A 170 -12.66 7.76 0.82
N ALA A 171 -13.83 7.23 1.17
CA ALA A 171 -15.11 7.67 0.60
C ALA A 171 -15.49 9.10 1.02
N GLU A 172 -15.28 9.45 2.30
CA GLU A 172 -15.54 10.81 2.83
C GLU A 172 -14.54 11.84 2.28
N ARG A 173 -13.26 11.46 2.19
CA ARG A 173 -12.17 12.33 1.75
C ARG A 173 -12.17 12.58 0.25
N PHE A 174 -12.57 11.57 -0.54
CA PHE A 174 -12.58 11.59 -2.00
C PHE A 174 -13.98 11.23 -2.55
N PRO A 175 -15.01 12.06 -2.29
CA PRO A 175 -16.40 11.74 -2.64
C PRO A 175 -16.67 11.68 -4.15
N HIS A 176 -15.75 12.22 -4.96
CA HIS A 176 -15.81 12.20 -6.42
C HIS A 176 -14.82 11.21 -7.06
N ALA A 177 -14.18 10.35 -6.26
CA ALA A 177 -13.34 9.29 -6.78
C ALA A 177 -14.17 8.31 -7.62
N VAL A 178 -13.58 7.88 -8.73
CA VAL A 178 -14.19 6.90 -9.63
C VAL A 178 -13.29 5.68 -9.75
N THR A 179 -13.90 4.51 -9.91
CA THR A 179 -13.16 3.29 -10.20
C THR A 179 -12.53 3.39 -11.58
N VAL A 180 -11.20 3.25 -11.65
CA VAL A 180 -10.48 3.24 -12.92
C VAL A 180 -9.95 1.84 -13.21
N THR A 181 -10.21 1.35 -14.43
CA THR A 181 -9.64 0.11 -14.92
C THR A 181 -8.24 0.34 -15.49
N ALA A 182 -7.33 -0.59 -15.17
CA ALA A 182 -6.01 -0.62 -15.77
C ALA A 182 -6.12 -0.74 -17.30
N ARG A 183 -5.16 -0.12 -18.01
CA ARG A 183 -5.08 -0.28 -19.47
C ARG A 183 -4.73 -1.72 -19.83
N SER A 184 -5.43 -2.29 -20.80
CA SER A 184 -5.02 -3.53 -21.46
C SER A 184 -3.72 -3.27 -22.23
N GLY A 185 -2.75 -4.19 -22.15
CA GLY A 185 -1.42 -3.94 -22.70
C GLY A 185 -0.57 -5.17 -23.02
N ALA A 186 -0.87 -6.34 -22.46
CA ALA A 186 -0.11 -7.54 -22.79
C ALA A 186 -0.45 -8.02 -24.22
N PRO A 187 0.56 -8.38 -25.03
CA PRO A 187 0.33 -9.00 -26.34
C PRO A 187 -0.29 -10.38 -26.14
N SER A 188 -1.27 -10.72 -26.97
CA SER A 188 -1.90 -12.04 -26.97
C SER A 188 -0.97 -13.12 -27.57
N GLY A 189 -1.20 -14.38 -27.17
CA GLY A 189 -0.49 -15.54 -27.69
C GLY A 189 0.87 -15.83 -27.05
N ALA A 190 1.58 -16.83 -27.59
CA ALA A 190 2.77 -17.44 -26.98
C ALA A 190 3.92 -16.47 -26.67
N VAL A 191 4.06 -15.38 -27.43
CA VAL A 191 5.10 -14.37 -27.20
C VAL A 191 4.85 -13.60 -25.90
N GLY A 192 3.61 -13.20 -25.63
CA GLY A 192 3.24 -12.54 -24.37
C GLY A 192 3.41 -13.47 -23.18
N THR A 193 3.05 -14.75 -23.35
CA THR A 193 3.24 -15.80 -22.33
C THR A 193 4.70 -15.97 -21.95
N GLY A 194 5.61 -16.04 -22.93
CA GLY A 194 7.05 -16.18 -22.67
C GLY A 194 7.64 -14.98 -21.93
N ASP A 195 7.31 -13.76 -22.33
CA ASP A 195 7.77 -12.55 -21.64
C ASP A 195 7.26 -12.49 -20.20
N TRP A 196 6.01 -12.89 -19.97
CA TRP A 196 5.42 -12.98 -18.63
C TRP A 196 6.16 -13.96 -17.72
N PHE A 197 6.47 -15.17 -18.19
CA PHE A 197 7.22 -16.15 -17.39
C PHE A 197 8.64 -15.68 -17.07
N ASN A 198 9.32 -15.01 -18.00
CA ASN A 198 10.62 -14.37 -17.72
C ASN A 198 10.49 -13.31 -16.62
N GLY A 199 9.41 -12.51 -16.68
CA GLY A 199 9.06 -11.55 -15.64
C GLY A 199 8.88 -12.21 -14.29
N ARG A 200 8.08 -13.27 -14.23
CA ARG A 200 7.83 -14.04 -13.01
C ARG A 200 9.12 -14.57 -12.40
N ALA A 201 9.99 -15.20 -13.20
CA ALA A 201 11.28 -15.70 -12.74
C ALA A 201 12.15 -14.57 -12.15
N ALA A 202 12.20 -13.41 -12.80
CA ALA A 202 12.93 -12.26 -12.28
C ALA A 202 12.32 -11.71 -10.97
N GLY A 203 10.98 -11.70 -10.84
CA GLY A 203 10.30 -11.30 -9.61
C GLY A 203 10.49 -12.28 -8.45
N GLN A 204 10.74 -13.56 -8.75
CA GLN A 204 11.10 -14.56 -7.74
C GLN A 204 12.46 -14.31 -7.09
N ALA A 205 13.37 -13.58 -7.75
CA ALA A 205 14.66 -13.20 -7.18
C ALA A 205 14.58 -11.97 -6.26
N VAL A 206 13.45 -11.27 -6.20
CA VAL A 206 13.26 -10.10 -5.33
C VAL A 206 13.18 -10.55 -3.88
N GLU A 207 14.15 -10.16 -3.06
CA GLU A 207 14.05 -10.34 -1.62
C GLU A 207 13.09 -9.29 -1.05
N LEU A 208 12.20 -9.74 -0.17
CA LEU A 208 11.33 -8.87 0.63
C LEU A 208 11.91 -8.93 2.04
N HIS A 209 12.65 -7.90 2.43
CA HIS A 209 13.23 -7.78 3.76
C HIS A 209 12.16 -7.38 4.80
N HIS A 210 12.46 -7.63 6.06
CA HIS A 210 11.60 -7.26 7.20
C HIS A 210 12.07 -5.91 7.76
N GLY A 211 11.14 -4.97 7.98
CA GLY A 211 11.46 -3.67 8.56
C GLY A 211 11.88 -3.77 10.03
N VAL A 212 12.91 -3.02 10.42
CA VAL A 212 13.34 -2.89 11.82
C VAL A 212 12.62 -1.69 12.46
N GLY A 213 11.56 -1.94 13.23
CA GLY A 213 10.95 -0.89 14.05
C GLY A 213 9.52 -1.12 14.52
N GLY A 214 9.37 -1.63 15.74
CA GLY A 214 8.31 -1.23 16.68
C GLY A 214 6.93 -1.89 16.55
N SER A 215 6.80 -3.10 17.10
CA SER A 215 5.57 -3.71 17.65
C SER A 215 4.24 -3.49 16.91
N ALA A 216 3.73 -4.60 16.35
CA ALA A 216 2.36 -4.88 15.94
C ALA A 216 1.93 -4.42 14.54
N GLY A 217 2.36 -5.20 13.54
CA GLY A 217 1.65 -5.38 12.28
C GLY A 217 2.28 -6.53 11.51
N LYS A 218 1.59 -7.68 11.41
CA LYS A 218 2.00 -8.92 10.70
C LYS A 218 2.95 -8.60 9.54
N GLU A 219 4.22 -8.90 9.77
CA GLU A 219 5.36 -8.18 9.18
C GLU A 219 5.76 -8.74 7.81
N LEU A 220 5.41 -8.01 6.74
CA LEU A 220 6.23 -7.94 5.54
C LEU A 220 6.38 -6.48 5.12
N LEU A 221 7.61 -6.08 4.75
CA LEU A 221 7.97 -5.23 3.60
C LEU A 221 9.34 -4.56 3.78
N ALA A 222 10.22 -4.76 2.77
CA ALA A 222 11.20 -3.84 2.19
C ALA A 222 11.94 -4.54 1.05
#